data_AF-A0A6B2H785-F1
#
_entry.id   AF-A0A6B2H785-F1
#
_cell.length_a   1.000
_cell.length_b   1.000
_cell.length_c   1.000
_cell.angle_alpha   90.00
_cell.angle_beta   90.00
_cell.angle_gamma   90.00
#
_symmetry.space_group_name_H-M   'P 1'
#
loop_
_entity.id
_entity.type
_entity.pdbx_description
1 polymer ?
#
loop_
_entity_poly.entity_id
_entity_poly.type
_entity_poly.pdbx_seq_one_letter_code
_entity_poly.pdbx_strand_id
1 'polypeptide(L)'
;MADRIISTSFGIKLIYGSLFVCFLFFTAFVYTSQVPDTTSLPTRELALQGKHIWQKQNCGACHQFYGLGGYIGPDVTNVISAKGKGETYVRAILTHGTATMPNFNLTLKDIDALVAFLQEADKTGKSERHHFMADTYGQIHPKGNKPPQK
;
A
#
# COMPACT_ATOMS: atom_id res chain seq x y z
N MET A 1 -38.77 36.97 -1.88
CA MET A 1 -37.72 36.34 -1.04
C MET A 1 -37.90 34.83 -0.87
N ALA A 2 -39.14 34.30 -0.83
CA ALA A 2 -39.40 32.86 -0.70
C ALA A 2 -38.93 31.99 -1.89
N ASP A 3 -39.07 32.48 -3.14
CA ASP A 3 -38.76 31.69 -4.35
C ASP A 3 -37.26 31.38 -4.51
N ARG A 4 -36.38 32.28 -4.06
CA ARG A 4 -34.93 32.03 -4.06
C ARG A 4 -34.53 30.93 -3.08
N ILE A 5 -35.15 30.87 -1.89
CA ILE A 5 -34.85 29.86 -0.86
C ILE A 5 -35.31 28.47 -1.33
N ILE A 6 -36.49 28.38 -1.95
CA ILE A 6 -37.04 27.13 -2.50
C ILE A 6 -36.17 26.61 -3.64
N SER A 7 -35.69 27.48 -4.53
CA SER A 7 -34.78 27.11 -5.64
C SER A 7 -33.43 26.58 -5.15
N THR A 8 -32.81 27.20 -4.13
CA THR A 8 -31.58 26.68 -3.51
C THR A 8 -31.80 25.35 -2.79
N SER A 9 -32.91 25.19 -2.06
CA SER A 9 -33.25 23.93 -1.38
C SER A 9 -33.49 22.79 -2.38
N PHE A 10 -34.16 23.08 -3.50
CA PHE A 10 -34.40 22.12 -4.56
C PHE A 10 -33.12 21.75 -5.31
N GLY A 11 -32.29 22.74 -5.66
CA GLY A 11 -30.98 22.53 -6.30
C GLY A 11 -30.02 21.71 -5.42
N ILE A 12 -29.98 21.97 -4.12
CA ILE A 12 -29.17 21.21 -3.17
C ILE A 12 -29.65 19.74 -3.07
N LYS A 13 -30.97 19.50 -3.03
CA LYS A 13 -31.52 18.13 -3.03
C LYS A 13 -31.21 17.37 -4.32
N LEU A 14 -31.21 18.05 -5.47
CA LEU A 14 -30.80 17.45 -6.74
C LEU A 14 -29.30 17.11 -6.78
N ILE A 15 -28.44 17.97 -6.23
CA ILE A 15 -27.00 17.71 -6.11
C ILE A 15 -26.73 16.51 -5.19
N TYR A 16 -27.33 16.47 -4.00
CA TYR A 16 -27.15 15.33 -3.09
C TYR A 16 -27.76 14.04 -3.66
N GLY A 17 -28.89 14.13 -4.36
CA GLY A 17 -29.49 13.00 -5.06
C GLY A 17 -28.58 12.44 -6.15
N SER A 18 -27.99 13.31 -6.98
CA SER A 18 -27.08 12.85 -8.04
C SER A 18 -25.79 12.26 -7.47
N LEU A 19 -25.20 12.87 -6.44
CA LEU A 19 -24.03 12.32 -5.74
C LEU A 19 -24.32 10.95 -5.13
N PHE A 20 -25.50 10.76 -4.51
CA PHE A 20 -25.90 9.48 -3.94
C PHE A 20 -26.06 8.41 -5.03
N VAL A 21 -26.70 8.75 -6.15
CA VAL A 21 -26.85 7.82 -7.29
C VAL A 21 -25.49 7.48 -7.91
N CYS A 22 -24.61 8.47 -8.12
CA CYS A 22 -23.25 8.23 -8.60
C CYS A 22 -22.44 7.36 -7.63
N PHE A 23 -22.56 7.58 -6.32
CA PHE A 23 -21.91 6.76 -5.31
C PHE A 23 -22.41 5.31 -5.34
N LEU A 24 -23.72 5.08 -5.42
CA LEU A 24 -24.28 3.75 -5.52
C LEU A 24 -23.90 3.05 -6.82
N PHE A 25 -23.95 3.76 -7.95
CA PHE A 25 -23.54 3.22 -9.24
C PHE A 25 -22.05 2.86 -9.25
N PHE A 26 -21.18 3.75 -8.77
CA PHE A 26 -19.74 3.50 -8.68
C PHE A 26 -19.44 2.32 -7.74
N THR A 27 -20.10 2.28 -6.59
CA THR A 27 -20.02 1.15 -5.65
C THR A 27 -20.42 -0.14 -6.34
N ALA A 28 -21.61 -0.19 -6.95
CA ALA A 28 -22.08 -1.35 -7.67
C ALA A 28 -21.08 -1.77 -8.76
N PHE A 29 -20.61 -0.83 -9.58
CA PHE A 29 -19.60 -1.08 -10.60
C PHE A 29 -18.32 -1.70 -10.04
N VAL A 30 -17.78 -1.17 -8.94
CA VAL A 30 -16.57 -1.71 -8.29
C VAL A 30 -16.81 -3.12 -7.75
N TYR A 31 -17.97 -3.40 -7.15
CA TYR A 31 -18.25 -4.71 -6.57
C TYR A 31 -18.72 -5.76 -7.60
N THR A 32 -19.23 -5.34 -8.76
CA THR A 32 -19.64 -6.25 -9.85
C THR A 32 -18.60 -6.38 -10.95
N SER A 33 -17.64 -5.45 -11.06
CA SER A 33 -16.55 -5.55 -12.02
C SER A 33 -15.63 -6.70 -11.61
N GLN A 34 -15.46 -7.64 -12.53
CA GLN A 34 -14.52 -8.73 -12.34
C GLN A 34 -13.11 -8.15 -12.43
N VAL A 35 -12.40 -8.12 -11.30
CA VAL A 35 -10.95 -7.94 -11.32
C VAL A 35 -10.37 -9.15 -12.07
N PRO A 36 -9.47 -8.96 -13.06
CA PRO A 36 -8.86 -10.08 -13.77
C PRO A 36 -8.35 -11.13 -12.77
N ASP A 37 -8.76 -12.37 -12.97
CA ASP A 37 -8.59 -13.52 -12.07
C ASP A 37 -7.12 -13.98 -12.03
N THR A 38 -6.26 -13.09 -11.53
CA THR A 38 -4.84 -13.33 -11.22
C THR A 38 -4.68 -14.10 -9.91
N THR A 39 -5.79 -14.34 -9.21
CA THR A 39 -5.98 -15.22 -8.05
C THR A 39 -5.61 -16.67 -8.34
N SER A 40 -5.52 -17.06 -9.61
CA SER A 40 -5.07 -18.38 -10.05
C SER A 40 -3.54 -18.58 -9.99
N LEU A 41 -2.75 -17.54 -9.69
CA LEU A 41 -1.32 -17.70 -9.46
C LEU A 41 -1.08 -18.07 -7.99
N PRO A 42 -0.54 -19.27 -7.68
CA PRO A 42 -0.28 -19.71 -6.30
C PRO A 42 0.50 -18.68 -5.46
N THR A 43 1.37 -17.91 -6.12
CA THR A 43 2.17 -16.84 -5.51
C THR A 43 1.33 -15.66 -5.00
N ARG A 44 0.22 -15.32 -5.67
CA ARG A 44 -0.66 -14.18 -5.32
C ARG A 44 -1.45 -14.48 -4.07
N GLU A 45 -2.05 -15.66 -3.99
CA GLU A 45 -2.79 -16.11 -2.82
C GLU A 45 -1.87 -16.22 -1.59
N LEU A 46 -0.68 -16.77 -1.79
CA LEU A 46 0.35 -16.82 -0.75
C LEU A 46 0.77 -15.42 -0.27
N ALA A 47 0.90 -14.44 -1.18
CA ALA A 47 1.17 -13.05 -0.84
C ALA A 47 0.00 -12.40 -0.06
N LEU A 48 -1.26 -12.73 -0.37
CA LEU A 48 -2.40 -12.27 0.44
C LEU A 48 -2.34 -12.82 1.87
N GLN A 49 -1.99 -14.10 2.04
CA GLN A 49 -1.78 -14.68 3.37
C GLN A 49 -0.67 -13.95 4.12
N GLY A 50 0.44 -13.63 3.44
CA GLY A 50 1.53 -12.82 4.00
C GLY A 50 1.08 -11.45 4.47
N LYS A 51 0.24 -10.76 3.68
CA LYS A 51 -0.37 -9.48 4.08
C LYS A 51 -1.22 -9.62 5.34
N HIS A 52 -1.99 -10.70 5.48
CA HIS A 52 -2.78 -10.94 6.68
C HIS A 52 -1.89 -11.17 7.91
N ILE A 53 -0.77 -11.91 7.75
CA ILE A 53 0.20 -12.10 8.83
C ILE A 53 0.86 -10.78 9.22
N TRP A 54 1.28 -9.96 8.25
CA TRP A 54 1.83 -8.63 8.47
C TRP A 54 0.92 -7.77 9.36
N GLN A 55 -0.39 -7.79 9.07
CA GLN A 55 -1.40 -7.06 9.84
C GLN A 55 -1.60 -7.67 11.23
N LYS A 56 -1.74 -9.00 11.32
CA LYS A 56 -2.00 -9.73 12.56
C LYS A 56 -0.85 -9.61 13.56
N GLN A 57 0.39 -9.66 13.08
CA GLN A 57 1.60 -9.51 13.90
C GLN A 57 2.01 -8.04 14.08
N ASN A 58 1.22 -7.11 13.55
CA ASN A 58 1.41 -5.68 13.67
C ASN A 58 2.82 -5.21 13.21
N CYS A 59 3.35 -5.83 12.15
CA CYS A 59 4.69 -5.52 11.65
C CYS A 59 4.84 -4.03 11.26
N GLY A 60 3.75 -3.43 10.77
CA GLY A 60 3.66 -2.01 10.41
C GLY A 60 3.79 -1.04 11.58
N ALA A 61 3.70 -1.49 12.85
CA ALA A 61 3.97 -0.63 14.00
C ALA A 61 5.46 -0.30 14.17
N CYS A 62 6.35 -1.16 13.67
CA CYS A 62 7.78 -0.94 13.71
C CYS A 62 8.36 -0.62 12.34
N HIS A 63 7.87 -1.27 11.28
CA HIS A 63 8.38 -1.13 9.92
C HIS A 63 7.49 -0.25 9.05
N GLN A 64 8.11 0.34 8.02
CA GLN A 64 7.39 1.04 6.97
C GLN A 64 7.09 0.14 5.78
N PHE A 65 6.03 0.48 5.07
CA PHE A 65 5.61 -0.06 3.78
C PHE A 65 5.16 1.11 2.89
N TYR A 66 5.80 1.29 1.74
CA TYR A 66 5.78 2.51 0.91
C TYR A 66 5.99 3.80 1.70
N GLY A 67 6.88 3.79 2.69
CA GLY A 67 7.13 4.92 3.58
C GLY A 67 6.05 5.16 4.65
N LEU A 68 5.03 4.28 4.76
CA LEU A 68 3.96 4.39 5.76
C LEU A 68 4.13 3.31 6.85
N GLY A 69 4.08 3.71 8.12
CA GLY A 69 4.21 2.80 9.25
C GLY A 69 5.16 3.33 10.32
N GLY A 70 5.69 2.41 11.13
CA GLY A 70 6.66 2.72 12.17
C GLY A 70 8.07 2.98 11.62
N TYR A 71 8.90 3.66 12.41
CA TYR A 71 10.27 4.07 12.05
C TYR A 71 11.35 3.39 12.90
N ILE A 72 10.97 2.38 13.69
CA ILE A 72 11.91 1.63 14.55
C ILE A 72 12.71 0.65 13.67
N GLY A 73 12.01 -0.05 12.78
CA GLY A 73 12.58 -0.89 11.76
C GLY A 73 12.69 -0.15 10.42
N PRO A 74 13.57 -0.59 9.50
CA PRO A 74 13.69 0.00 8.18
C PRO A 74 12.43 -0.24 7.34
N ASP A 75 12.22 0.57 6.31
CA ASP A 75 11.24 0.29 5.25
C ASP A 75 11.58 -1.03 4.55
N VAL A 76 10.57 -1.90 4.39
CA VAL A 76 10.74 -3.24 3.80
C VAL A 76 10.14 -3.39 2.41
N THR A 77 9.59 -2.34 1.81
CA THR A 77 8.91 -2.37 0.50
C THR A 77 9.75 -3.03 -0.57
N ASN A 78 11.05 -2.67 -0.62
CA ASN A 78 11.99 -3.17 -1.63
C ASN A 78 13.11 -4.01 -1.00
N VAL A 79 12.85 -4.61 0.16
CA VAL A 79 13.89 -5.36 0.91
C VAL A 79 14.41 -6.58 0.14
N ILE A 80 13.60 -7.13 -0.76
CA ILE A 80 13.92 -8.32 -1.55
C ILE A 80 14.95 -7.98 -2.64
N SER A 81 14.78 -6.89 -3.39
CA SER A 81 15.71 -6.45 -4.43
C SER A 81 16.84 -5.54 -3.92
N ALA A 82 16.78 -5.09 -2.67
CA ALA A 82 17.78 -4.21 -2.09
C ALA A 82 19.19 -4.83 -2.09
N LYS A 83 20.19 -4.03 -2.51
CA LYS A 83 21.59 -4.45 -2.58
C LYS A 83 22.10 -4.97 -1.24
N GLY A 84 22.66 -6.18 -1.24
CA GLY A 84 23.19 -6.84 -0.03
C GLY A 84 22.12 -7.44 0.89
N LYS A 85 20.85 -7.32 0.52
CA LYS A 85 19.73 -8.04 1.15
C LYS A 85 19.25 -9.13 0.18
N GLY A 86 18.00 -9.55 0.31
CA GLY A 86 17.42 -10.64 -0.46
C GLY A 86 16.46 -11.47 0.36
N GLU A 87 15.85 -12.45 -0.30
CA GLU A 87 14.95 -13.40 0.34
C GLU A 87 15.61 -14.15 1.51
N THR A 88 16.84 -14.63 1.34
CA THR A 88 17.58 -15.34 2.39
C THR A 88 17.82 -14.48 3.63
N TYR A 89 18.15 -13.20 3.43
CA TYR A 89 18.27 -12.21 4.49
C TYR A 89 16.95 -12.03 5.24
N VAL A 90 15.84 -11.85 4.52
CA VAL A 90 14.50 -11.67 5.11
C VAL A 90 14.10 -12.90 5.92
N ARG A 91 14.30 -14.11 5.36
CA ARG A 91 13.99 -15.37 6.03
C ARG A 91 14.76 -15.51 7.34
N ALA A 92 16.06 -15.23 7.35
CA ALA A 92 16.87 -15.30 8.57
C ALA A 92 16.34 -14.38 9.68
N ILE A 93 15.97 -13.14 9.32
CA ILE A 93 15.41 -12.16 10.26
C ILE A 93 14.02 -12.59 10.76
N LEU A 94 13.16 -13.13 9.90
CA LEU A 94 11.83 -13.62 10.30
C LEU A 94 11.91 -14.86 11.21
N THR A 95 12.89 -15.74 10.99
CA THR A 95 13.08 -16.97 11.78
C THR A 95 13.62 -16.68 13.18
N HIS A 96 14.59 -15.76 13.29
CA HIS A 96 15.33 -15.57 14.54
C HIS A 96 15.04 -14.25 15.25
N GLY A 97 14.48 -13.25 14.55
CA GLY A 97 14.43 -11.89 15.02
C GLY A 97 15.80 -11.21 15.00
N THR A 98 15.90 -10.07 15.68
CA THR A 98 17.14 -9.34 15.94
C THR A 98 17.18 -8.91 17.41
N ALA A 99 18.17 -8.11 17.81
CA ALA A 99 18.19 -7.51 19.14
C ALA A 99 16.96 -6.62 19.41
N THR A 100 16.40 -5.98 18.38
CA THR A 100 15.26 -5.04 18.50
C THR A 100 13.96 -5.64 17.98
N MET A 101 14.03 -6.47 16.94
CA MET A 101 12.86 -7.14 16.37
C MET A 101 12.65 -8.47 17.09
N PRO A 102 11.53 -8.67 17.80
CA PRO A 102 11.30 -9.92 18.52
C PRO A 102 11.13 -11.10 17.57
N ASN A 103 11.39 -12.31 18.07
CA ASN A 103 11.02 -13.53 17.37
C ASN A 103 9.52 -13.80 17.56
N PHE A 104 8.76 -13.76 16.46
CA PHE A 104 7.32 -13.99 16.45
C PHE A 104 6.93 -15.48 16.43
N ASN A 105 7.91 -16.39 16.45
CA ASN A 105 7.72 -17.84 16.37
C ASN A 105 6.87 -18.25 15.16
N LEU A 106 7.15 -17.63 14.01
CA LEU A 106 6.45 -17.88 12.75
C LEU A 106 6.73 -19.29 12.25
N THR A 107 5.73 -19.93 11.67
CA THR A 107 5.94 -21.21 10.98
C THR A 107 6.66 -20.99 9.66
N LEU A 108 7.27 -22.04 9.09
CA LEU A 108 7.89 -21.93 7.76
C LEU A 108 6.90 -21.45 6.69
N LYS A 109 5.64 -21.88 6.79
CA LYS A 109 4.57 -21.42 5.89
C LYS A 109 4.25 -19.93 6.05
N ASP A 110 4.25 -19.43 7.29
CA ASP A 110 4.04 -18.00 7.54
C ASP A 110 5.20 -17.16 6.98
N ILE A 111 6.43 -17.67 7.09
CA ILE A 111 7.62 -17.02 6.53
C ILE A 111 7.54 -17.01 5.00
N ASP A 112 7.17 -18.14 4.37
CA ASP A 112 6.97 -18.21 2.92
C ASP A 112 5.91 -17.20 2.44
N ALA A 113 4.81 -17.09 3.19
CA ALA A 113 3.73 -16.14 2.90
C ALA A 113 4.20 -14.68 3.00
N LEU A 114 4.92 -14.32 4.07
CA LEU A 114 5.48 -12.99 4.25
C LEU A 114 6.52 -12.64 3.18
N VAL A 115 7.38 -13.59 2.81
CA VAL A 115 8.34 -13.40 1.72
C VAL A 115 7.62 -13.16 0.40
N ALA A 116 6.59 -13.95 0.07
CA ALA A 116 5.79 -13.76 -1.14
C ALA A 116 5.10 -12.39 -1.15
N PHE A 117 4.60 -11.93 0.00
CA PHE A 117 4.03 -10.59 0.16
C PHE A 117 5.07 -9.49 -0.12
N LEU A 118 6.26 -9.59 0.45
CA LEU A 118 7.34 -8.62 0.23
C LEU A 118 7.87 -8.65 -1.20
N GLN A 119 7.92 -9.83 -1.85
CA GLN A 119 8.25 -9.96 -3.27
C GLN A 119 7.24 -9.25 -4.17
N GLU A 120 5.95 -9.32 -3.84
CA GLU A 120 4.90 -8.64 -4.59
C GLU A 120 4.92 -7.12 -4.35
N ALA A 121 5.21 -6.69 -3.12
CA ALA A 121 5.42 -5.29 -2.78
C ALA A 121 6.54 -4.66 -3.61
N ASP A 122 7.66 -5.37 -3.73
CA ASP A 122 8.86 -4.91 -4.41
C ASP A 122 8.62 -4.65 -5.91
N LYS A 123 7.72 -5.42 -6.53
CA LYS A 123 7.35 -5.25 -7.95
C LYS A 123 6.45 -4.05 -8.22
N THR A 124 5.68 -3.61 -7.23
CA THR A 124 4.55 -2.68 -7.43
C THR A 124 4.91 -1.23 -7.14
N GLY A 125 6.03 -0.94 -6.47
CA GLY A 125 6.51 0.42 -6.27
C GLY A 125 7.84 0.52 -5.54
N LYS A 126 8.41 1.73 -5.46
CA LYS A 126 9.68 2.01 -4.76
C LYS A 126 9.45 2.93 -3.55
N SER A 127 10.08 2.60 -2.43
CA SER A 127 10.00 3.36 -1.16
C SER A 127 11.12 4.37 -0.94
N GLU A 128 12.22 4.29 -1.69
CA GLU A 128 13.42 5.07 -1.38
C GLU A 128 13.21 6.59 -1.56
N ARG A 129 13.20 7.35 -0.46
CA ARG A 129 13.10 8.82 -0.51
C ARG A 129 14.22 9.48 -1.31
N HIS A 130 15.41 8.89 -1.36
CA HIS A 130 16.53 9.43 -2.13
C HIS A 130 16.29 9.40 -3.64
N HIS A 131 15.29 8.67 -4.11
CA HIS A 131 14.85 8.68 -5.49
C HIS A 131 13.86 9.80 -5.79
N PHE A 132 13.54 10.65 -4.82
CA PHE A 132 12.63 11.77 -5.01
C PHE A 132 13.29 13.08 -4.54
N MET A 133 12.96 14.19 -5.21
CA MET A 133 13.39 15.55 -4.86
C MET A 133 12.17 16.45 -4.75
N ALA A 134 12.18 17.38 -3.81
CA ALA A 134 11.20 18.45 -3.79
C ALA A 134 11.67 19.56 -4.75
N ASP A 135 10.79 20.05 -5.61
CA ASP A 135 11.04 21.29 -6.35
C ASP A 135 10.87 22.52 -5.46
N THR A 136 11.16 23.70 -6.00
CA THR A 136 11.02 24.99 -5.31
C THR A 136 9.58 25.33 -4.92
N TYR A 137 8.59 24.63 -5.49
CA TYR A 137 7.17 24.76 -5.19
C TYR A 137 6.68 23.70 -4.18
N GLY A 138 7.57 22.85 -3.67
CA GLY A 138 7.27 21.81 -2.71
C GLY A 138 6.67 20.53 -3.33
N GLN A 139 6.64 20.39 -4.65
CA GLN A 139 6.19 19.15 -5.30
C GLN A 139 7.31 18.12 -5.33
N ILE A 140 6.97 16.85 -5.10
CA ILE A 140 7.93 15.75 -5.04
C ILE A 140 8.01 15.04 -6.40
N HIS A 141 9.20 15.02 -6.99
CA HIS A 141 9.47 14.43 -8.30
C HIS A 141 10.53 13.32 -8.22
N PRO A 142 10.44 12.26 -9.03
CA PRO A 142 11.52 11.28 -9.15
C PRO A 142 12.83 11.95 -9.60
N LYS A 143 13.97 11.58 -8.98
CA LYS A 143 15.30 12.03 -9.41
C LYS A 143 15.57 11.58 -10.84
N GLY A 144 15.72 12.56 -11.74
CA GLY A 144 15.96 12.35 -13.16
C GLY A 144 14.91 12.99 -14.06
N ASN A 145 13.68 13.19 -13.58
CA ASN A 145 12.66 13.95 -14.27
C ASN A 145 12.65 15.39 -13.76
N LYS A 146 13.39 16.27 -14.44
CA LYS A 146 13.36 17.70 -14.13
C LYS A 146 11.94 18.21 -14.43
N PRO A 147 11.27 18.90 -13.51
CA PRO A 147 9.98 19.49 -13.81
C PRO A 147 10.13 20.47 -14.99
N PRO A 148 9.11 20.58 -15.87
CA PRO A 148 9.14 21.55 -16.96
C PRO A 148 9.35 22.94 -16.36
N GLN A 149 10.47 23.57 -16.71
CA GLN A 149 10.74 24.95 -16.33
C GLN A 149 9.80 25.83 -17.17
N LYS A 150 8.81 26.44 -16.51
CA LYS A 150 8.03 27.53 -17.11
C LYS A 150 8.85 28.81 -17.10
#